data_AF-A0A4S8RMQ6-F1
#
_entry.id   AF-A0A4S8RMQ6-F1
#
_cell.length_a   1.000
_cell.length_b   1.000
_cell.length_c   1.000
_cell.angle_alpha   90.00
_cell.angle_beta   90.00
_cell.angle_gamma   90.00
#
_symmetry.space_group_name_H-M   'P 1'
#
loop_
_entity.id
_entity.type
_entity.pdbx_description
1 polymer ?
#
loop_
_entity_poly.entity_id
_entity_poly.type
_entity_poly.pdbx_seq_one_letter_code
_entity_poly.pdbx_strand_id
1 'polypeptide(L)' 'MLKEVLQTLKMLKRIENPSQEVQDSLDFLEQSVKTKTKESLLDLMSIGDVIGYDELQDSLKEMVNFLEKMKNKPQ' A
#
# COMPACT_ATOMS: atom_id res chain seq x y z
N MET A 1 -9.72 -5.22 3.62
CA MET A 1 -9.15 -6.09 2.56
C MET A 1 -7.65 -5.90 2.36
N LEU A 2 -7.14 -4.71 1.99
CA LEU A 2 -5.70 -4.51 1.71
C LEU A 2 -4.80 -4.76 2.93
N LYS A 3 -5.25 -4.33 4.12
CA LYS A 3 -4.50 -4.54 5.37
C LYS A 3 -4.33 -6.04 5.67
N GLU A 4 -5.39 -6.83 5.50
CA GLU A 4 -5.36 -8.28 5.70
C GLU A 4 -4.44 -8.93 4.66
N VAL A 5 -4.51 -8.53 3.39
CA VAL A 5 -3.60 -9.01 2.32
C VAL A 5 -2.13 -8.75 2.66
N LEU A 6 -1.79 -7.53 3.12
CA LEU A 6 -0.42 -7.19 3.50
C LEU A 6 0.05 -7.94 4.75
N GLN A 7 -0.84 -8.19 5.71
CA GLN A 7 -0.55 -8.99 6.88
C GLN A 7 -0.29 -10.46 6.51
N THR A 8 -1.14 -11.06 5.68
CA THR A 8 -0.97 -12.43 5.19
C THR A 8 0.33 -12.57 4.40
N LEU A 9 0.62 -11.64 3.49
CA LEU A 9 1.87 -11.62 2.74
C LEU A 9 3.10 -11.54 3.67
N LYS A 10 3.04 -10.69 4.71
CA LYS A 10 4.09 -10.60 5.73
C LYS A 10 4.25 -11.90 6.53
N MET A 11 3.16 -12.60 6.82
CA MET A 11 3.19 -13.89 7.53
C MET A 11 3.81 -14.99 6.67
N LEU A 12 3.35 -15.14 5.42
CA LEU A 12 3.82 -16.18 4.51
C LEU A 12 5.32 -16.01 4.17
N LYS A 13 5.81 -14.77 4.03
CA LYS A 13 7.24 -14.49 3.78
C LYS A 13 8.19 -14.92 4.90
N ARG A 14 7.68 -15.26 6.08
CA ARG A 14 8.48 -15.71 7.23
C ARG A 14 8.65 -17.22 7.29
N ILE A 15 7.98 -17.97 6.42
CA ILE A 15 8.08 -19.42 6.39
C ILE A 15 9.41 -19.79 5.74
N GLU A 16 10.30 -20.42 6.50
CA GLU A 16 11.53 -21.02 5.95
C GLU A 16 11.18 -22.31 5.21
N ASN A 17 11.65 -22.46 3.96
CA ASN A 17 11.32 -23.56 3.04
C ASN A 17 9.80 -23.71 2.78
N PRO A 18 9.15 -22.71 2.16
CA PRO A 18 7.73 -22.78 1.85
C PRO A 18 7.40 -23.94 0.90
N SER A 19 6.22 -24.53 1.07
CA SER A 19 5.69 -25.48 0.06
C SER A 19 5.35 -24.73 -1.23
N GLN A 20 5.20 -25.47 -2.34
CA GLN A 20 4.80 -24.87 -3.62
C GLN A 20 3.48 -24.10 -3.50
N GLU A 21 2.49 -24.62 -2.77
CA GLU A 21 1.21 -23.94 -2.55
C GLU A 21 1.36 -22.60 -1.80
N VAL A 22 2.27 -22.56 -0.82
CA VAL A 22 2.61 -21.31 -0.12
C VAL A 22 3.30 -20.33 -1.06
N GLN A 23 4.18 -20.83 -1.95
CA GLN A 23 4.86 -20.00 -2.95
C GLN A 23 3.87 -19.43 -3.97
N ASP A 24 2.95 -20.24 -4.48
CA ASP A 24 1.91 -19.80 -5.41
C ASP A 24 0.99 -18.75 -4.76
N SER A 25 0.66 -18.94 -3.48
CA SER A 25 -0.11 -17.97 -2.70
C SER A 25 0.65 -16.66 -2.50
N LEU A 26 1.96 -16.72 -2.23
CA LEU A 26 2.82 -15.54 -2.13
C LEU A 26 2.84 -14.76 -3.44
N ASP A 27 3.06 -15.46 -4.56
CA ASP A 27 3.13 -14.85 -5.88
C ASP A 27 1.81 -14.19 -6.25
N PHE A 28 0.68 -14.86 -6.00
CA PHE A 28 -0.65 -14.29 -6.20
C PHE A 28 -0.87 -13.01 -5.38
N LEU A 29 -0.57 -13.05 -4.08
CA LEU A 29 -0.76 -11.89 -3.20
C LEU A 29 0.16 -10.73 -3.61
N GLU A 30 1.40 -11.01 -4.02
CA GLU A 30 2.31 -9.99 -4.54
C GLU A 30 1.77 -9.33 -5.80
N GLN A 31 1.27 -10.11 -6.75
CA GLN A 31 0.67 -9.56 -7.97
C GLN A 31 -0.59 -8.76 -7.69
N SER A 32 -1.41 -9.20 -6.74
CA SER A 32 -2.59 -8.47 -6.30
C SER A 32 -2.22 -7.10 -5.71
N VAL A 33 -1.22 -7.06 -4.83
CA VAL A 33 -0.72 -5.81 -4.25
C VAL A 33 -0.14 -4.90 -5.34
N LYS A 34 0.69 -5.43 -6.24
CA LYS A 34 1.30 -4.65 -7.35
C LYS A 34 0.23 -4.04 -8.25
N THR A 35 -0.76 -4.83 -8.64
CA THR A 35 -1.89 -4.37 -9.46
C THR A 35 -2.64 -3.24 -8.76
N LYS A 36 -2.96 -3.44 -7.48
CA LYS A 36 -3.71 -2.43 -6.72
C LYS A 36 -2.93 -1.13 -6.53
N THR A 37 -1.64 -1.23 -6.24
CA THR A 37 -0.76 -0.06 -6.15
C THR A 37 -0.67 0.67 -7.47
N LYS A 38 -0.58 -0.05 -8.59
CA LYS A 38 -0.56 0.57 -9.93
C LYS A 38 -1.86 1.33 -10.22
N GLU A 39 -3.02 0.75 -9.94
CA GLU A 39 -4.32 1.43 -10.07
C GLU A 39 -4.33 2.73 -9.25
N SER A 40 -3.97 2.66 -7.97
CA SER A 40 -3.96 3.85 -7.11
C SER A 40 -2.96 4.93 -7.56
N LEU A 41 -1.82 4.54 -8.15
CA LEU A 41 -0.89 5.50 -8.73
C LEU A 41 -1.48 6.19 -9.97
N LEU A 42 -2.19 5.45 -10.82
CA LEU A 42 -2.87 6.04 -11.99
C LEU A 42 -3.98 7.01 -11.55
N ASP A 43 -4.72 6.69 -10.50
CA ASP A 43 -5.71 7.60 -9.92
C ASP A 43 -5.05 8.89 -9.42
N LEU A 44 -3.92 8.77 -8.70
CA LEU A 44 -3.15 9.92 -8.22
C LEU A 44 -2.60 10.77 -9.36
N MET A 45 -2.09 10.15 -10.44
CA MET A 45 -1.64 10.87 -11.64
C MET A 45 -2.81 11.63 -12.27
N SER A 46 -3.97 10.98 -12.42
CA SER A 46 -5.17 11.60 -12.99
C SER A 46 -5.63 12.80 -12.17
N ILE A 47 -5.53 12.72 -10.83
CA ILE A 47 -5.80 13.85 -9.93
C ILE A 47 -4.77 14.96 -10.16
N GLY A 48 -3.48 14.63 -10.19
CA GLY A 48 -2.39 15.57 -10.43
C GLY A 48 -2.51 16.31 -11.77
N ASP A 49 -2.98 15.64 -12.81
CA ASP A 49 -3.25 16.25 -14.12
C ASP A 49 -4.41 17.28 -14.06
N VAL A 50 -5.31 17.17 -13.07
CA VAL A 50 -6.45 18.09 -12.87
C VAL A 50 -6.10 19.25 -11.93
N ILE A 51 -5.48 18.97 -10.77
CA ILE A 51 -5.22 19.97 -9.72
C ILE A 51 -3.80 20.56 -9.78
N GLY A 52 -2.91 19.95 -10.56
CA GLY A 52 -1.48 20.27 -10.56
C GLY A 52 -0.68 19.41 -9.58
N TYR A 53 0.51 18.99 -10.01
CA TYR A 53 1.37 18.10 -9.22
C TYR A 53 1.91 18.75 -7.93
N ASP A 54 2.08 20.07 -7.91
CA ASP A 54 2.49 20.80 -6.71
C ASP A 54 1.39 20.76 -5.63
N GLU A 55 0.13 21.01 -6.00
CA GLU A 55 -1.03 20.95 -5.09
C GLU A 55 -1.29 19.52 -4.59
N LEU A 56 -1.13 18.53 -5.47
CA LEU A 56 -1.20 17.12 -5.10
C LEU A 56 -0.10 16.77 -4.09
N GLN A 57 1.12 17.24 -4.30
CA GLN A 57 2.23 16.98 -3.39
C GLN A 57 1.95 17.54 -2.00
N ASP A 58 1.45 18.77 -1.91
CA ASP A 58 1.14 19.41 -0.63
C ASP A 58 -0.03 18.71 0.08
N SER A 59 -1.08 18.34 -0.65
CA SER A 59 -2.19 17.53 -0.10
C SER A 59 -1.70 16.19 0.49
N LEU A 60 -0.77 15.51 -0.18
CA LEU A 60 -0.19 14.26 0.33
C LEU A 60 0.68 14.49 1.58
N LYS A 61 1.47 15.57 1.63
CA LYS A 61 2.25 15.95 2.83
C LYS A 61 1.33 16.21 4.03
N GLU A 62 0.22 16.93 3.82
CA GLU A 62 -0.75 17.19 4.89
C GLU A 62 -1.36 15.90 5.43
N MET A 63 -1.72 14.97 4.56
CA MET A 63 -2.24 13.67 4.96
C MET A 63 -1.21 12.87 5.77
N VAL A 64 0.06 12.85 5.36
CA VAL A 64 1.15 12.20 6.13
C VAL A 64 1.29 12.85 7.51
N ASN A 65 1.34 14.17 7.57
CA ASN A 65 1.44 14.92 8.82
C ASN A 65 0.26 14.63 9.77
N PHE A 66 -0.96 14.53 9.22
CA PHE A 66 -2.14 14.15 9.99
C PHE A 66 -2.00 12.74 10.60
N LEU A 67 -1.55 11.77 9.80
CA LEU A 67 -1.35 10.40 10.26
C LEU A 67 -0.26 10.30 11.34
N GLU A 68 0.83 11.04 11.21
CA GLU A 68 1.90 11.10 12.21
C GLU A 68 1.41 11.69 13.54
N LYS A 69 0.63 12.78 13.50
CA LYS A 69 0.00 13.37 14.68
C LYS A 69 -0.93 12.37 15.39
N MET A 70 -1.66 11.54 14.62
CA MET A 70 -2.53 10.52 15.19
C MET A 70 -1.78 9.36 15.82
N LYS A 71 -0.62 8.95 15.27
CA LYS A 71 0.25 7.92 15.88
C LYS A 71 0.86 8.37 17.21
N ASN A 72 1.11 9.67 17.36
CA ASN A 72 1.78 10.25 18.52
C ASN A 72 0.82 10.81 19.58
N LYS A 73 -0.51 10.60 19.44
CA LYS A 73 -1.44 10.93 20.52
C LYS A 73 -1.30 9.89 21.64
N PRO A 74 -1.00 10.30 22.89
CA PRO A 74 -1.14 9.39 24.03
C PRO A 74 -2.60 8.96 24.14
N GLN A 75 -2.81 7.66 24.37
CA GLN A 75 -4.13 7.10 24.69
C GLN A 75 -4.69 7.71 25.97
#